data_AF-A0A9W9VLB5-F1
#
_entry.id   AF-A0A9W9VLB5-F1
#
_cell.length_a   1.000
_cell.length_b   1.000
_cell.length_c   1.000
_cell.angle_alpha   90.00
_cell.angle_beta   90.00
_cell.angle_gamma   90.00
#
_symmetry.space_group_name_H-M   'P 1'
#
loop_
_entity.id
_entity.type
_entity.pdbx_description
1 polymer ?
#
loop_
_entity_poly.entity_id
_entity_poly.type
_entity_poly.pdbx_seq_one_letter_code
_entity_poly.pdbx_strand_id
1 'polypeptide(L)'
;MKVSSIILTIFTLATTGLATKTCTPSFDYCSDVLIKDKGNMFSVKNSCTMLIEETIGFTEADLKDVLKGSDLEKEDVKNVLFHCKNPGDVGHPKLCTSGCKDPATEGSHSCSA
;
A
#
# COMPACT_ATOMS: atom_id res chain seq x y z
N MET A 1 30.26 -46.63 9.97
CA MET A 1 29.64 -45.76 11.01
C MET A 1 30.39 -44.43 10.93
N LYS A 2 29.83 -43.25 10.72
CA LYS A 2 28.50 -42.72 11.04
C LYS A 2 28.37 -41.47 10.14
N VAL A 3 27.52 -41.51 9.12
CA VAL A 3 27.18 -40.32 8.32
C VAL A 3 26.27 -39.47 9.20
N SER A 4 26.86 -38.49 9.90
CA SER A 4 26.08 -37.52 10.68
C SER A 4 25.19 -36.73 9.72
N SER A 5 23.95 -37.17 9.66
CA SER A 5 22.84 -36.51 8.99
C SER A 5 22.59 -35.17 9.68
N ILE A 6 23.17 -34.11 9.14
CA ILE A 6 22.68 -32.75 9.37
C ILE A 6 21.64 -32.52 8.28
N ILE A 7 20.41 -32.97 8.54
CA ILE A 7 19.25 -32.55 7.75
C ILE A 7 19.03 -31.09 8.10
N LEU A 8 19.61 -30.21 7.29
CA LEU A 8 19.29 -28.79 7.31
C LEU A 8 17.86 -28.67 6.77
N THR A 9 16.90 -28.52 7.67
CA THR A 9 15.50 -28.29 7.33
C THR A 9 15.44 -27.00 6.53
N ILE A 10 15.27 -27.13 5.22
CA ILE A 10 14.98 -26.01 4.33
C ILE A 10 13.57 -25.55 4.73
N PHE A 11 13.48 -24.52 5.57
CA PHE A 11 12.26 -23.74 5.69
C PHE A 11 12.08 -23.03 4.35
N THR A 12 11.47 -23.71 3.38
CA THR A 12 10.83 -23.05 2.26
C THR A 12 9.64 -22.30 2.85
N LEU A 13 9.92 -21.10 3.37
CA LEU A 13 8.89 -20.15 3.72
C LEU A 13 8.26 -19.76 2.38
N ALA A 14 7.22 -20.51 1.99
CA ALA A 14 6.31 -20.11 0.94
C ALA A 14 5.58 -18.86 1.48
N THR A 15 6.25 -17.72 1.39
CA THR A 15 5.57 -16.44 1.47
C THR A 15 4.70 -16.37 0.22
N THR A 16 3.42 -16.68 0.38
CA THR A 16 2.39 -16.26 -0.57
C THR A 16 2.42 -14.74 -0.58
N GLY A 17 3.32 -14.17 -1.37
CA GLY A 17 3.32 -12.77 -1.74
C GLY A 17 2.15 -12.55 -2.68
N LEU A 18 0.95 -12.48 -2.12
CA LEU A 18 -0.16 -11.82 -2.80
C LEU A 18 0.29 -10.37 -2.96
N ALA A 19 0.60 -9.98 -4.20
CA ALA A 19 0.89 -8.60 -4.58
C ALA A 19 -0.40 -7.78 -4.44
N THR A 20 -0.80 -7.48 -3.21
CA THR A 20 -1.89 -6.57 -2.86
C THR A 20 -1.29 -5.22 -2.56
N LYS A 21 -1.84 -4.14 -3.13
CA LYS A 21 -1.36 -2.76 -2.88
C LYS A 21 -1.16 -2.54 -1.38
N THR A 22 -0.07 -1.93 -0.93
CA THR A 22 0.25 -2.00 0.51
C THR A 22 -0.28 -0.79 1.27
N CYS A 23 -1.21 -1.03 2.19
CA CYS A 23 -1.59 -0.08 3.23
C CYS A 23 -1.83 -0.84 4.54
N THR A 24 -1.59 -0.22 5.69
CA THR A 24 -1.81 -0.87 6.99
C THR A 24 -3.32 -0.92 7.27
N PRO A 25 -3.90 -2.11 7.52
CA PRO A 25 -5.32 -2.22 7.79
C PRO A 25 -5.75 -1.39 8.99
N SER A 26 -6.92 -0.78 8.89
CA SER A 26 -7.52 0.14 9.88
C SER A 26 -6.83 1.50 10.02
N PHE A 27 -5.87 1.85 9.15
CA PHE A 27 -5.25 3.16 9.13
C PHE A 27 -5.81 4.03 8.00
N ASP A 28 -5.91 5.31 8.27
CA ASP A 28 -6.26 6.33 7.29
C ASP A 28 -4.99 6.85 6.61
N TYR A 29 -5.07 7.10 5.32
CA TYR A 29 -3.96 7.55 4.48
C TYR A 29 -4.38 8.73 3.62
N CYS A 30 -3.46 9.68 3.46
CA CYS A 30 -3.61 10.71 2.44
C CYS A 30 -3.40 10.09 1.05
N SER A 31 -4.14 10.58 0.06
CA SER A 31 -4.07 10.03 -1.31
C SER A 31 -2.71 10.22 -1.96
N ASP A 32 -2.02 11.31 -1.66
CA ASP A 32 -0.66 11.56 -2.13
C ASP A 32 0.32 10.52 -1.61
N VAL A 33 0.16 10.02 -0.37
CA VAL A 33 0.97 8.92 0.18
C VAL A 33 0.67 7.61 -0.54
N LEU A 34 -0.61 7.29 -0.73
CA LEU A 34 -1.04 6.09 -1.47
C LEU A 34 -0.56 6.08 -2.93
N ILE A 35 -0.45 7.27 -3.55
CA ILE A 35 0.03 7.46 -4.92
C ILE A 35 1.56 7.51 -5.01
N LYS A 36 2.25 8.04 -3.98
CA LYS A 36 3.71 8.22 -3.97
C LYS A 36 4.48 6.90 -3.90
N ASP A 37 3.86 5.85 -3.35
CA ASP A 37 4.41 4.48 -3.35
C ASP A 37 4.44 3.80 -4.73
N LYS A 38 4.03 4.49 -5.80
CA LYS A 38 4.24 4.06 -7.19
C LYS A 38 5.71 3.92 -7.63
N GLY A 39 6.64 4.50 -6.88
CA GLY A 39 7.92 4.92 -7.45
C GLY A 39 9.14 4.08 -7.13
N ASN A 40 9.13 3.22 -6.11
CA ASN A 40 10.35 2.52 -5.71
C ASN A 40 10.43 1.14 -6.37
N MET A 41 10.43 1.13 -7.70
CA MET A 41 10.86 -0.01 -8.50
C MET A 41 12.34 -0.26 -8.16
N PHE A 42 12.57 -1.08 -7.15
CA PHE A 42 13.89 -1.47 -6.72
C PHE A 42 14.53 -2.24 -7.88
N SER A 43 15.38 -1.57 -8.66
CA SER A 43 16.05 -2.19 -9.80
C SER A 43 17.10 -3.15 -9.27
N VAL A 44 16.69 -4.36 -8.89
CA VAL A 44 17.59 -5.44 -8.50
C VAL A 44 18.31 -5.91 -9.78
N LYS A 45 19.44 -5.27 -10.12
CA LYS A 45 20.42 -5.80 -11.07
C LYS A 45 21.14 -6.98 -10.43
N ASN A 46 20.49 -8.13 -10.32
CA ASN A 46 21.18 -9.39 -10.13
C ASN A 46 20.65 -10.42 -11.14
N SER A 47 21.60 -11.02 -11.85
CA SER A 47 21.49 -11.66 -13.17
C SER A 47 20.69 -12.99 -13.21
N CYS A 48 19.80 -13.23 -12.26
CA CYS A 48 18.96 -14.44 -12.23
C CYS A 48 17.68 -14.27 -11.41
N THR A 49 17.10 -13.07 -11.34
CA THR A 49 15.88 -12.83 -10.58
C THR A 49 14.74 -12.53 -11.54
N MET A 50 13.73 -13.39 -11.53
CA MET A 50 12.36 -13.09 -11.97
C MET A 50 12.07 -11.62 -11.67
N LEU A 51 11.54 -10.88 -12.65
CA LEU A 51 11.08 -9.50 -12.45
C LEU A 51 10.07 -9.50 -11.31
N ILE A 52 10.52 -9.20 -10.10
CA ILE A 52 9.64 -8.87 -8.99
C ILE A 52 9.19 -7.46 -9.32
N GLU A 53 7.99 -7.33 -9.86
CA GLU A 53 7.24 -6.07 -9.89
C GLU A 53 6.85 -5.77 -8.43
N GLU A 54 7.84 -5.48 -7.59
CA GLU A 54 7.61 -5.07 -6.21
C GLU A 54 7.23 -3.58 -6.20
N THR A 55 6.13 -3.31 -5.50
CA THR A 55 5.49 -2.01 -5.21
C THR A 55 4.47 -1.51 -6.25
N ILE A 56 3.25 -2.05 -6.15
CA ILE A 56 2.07 -1.48 -6.81
C ILE A 56 1.37 -0.53 -5.82
N GLY A 57 1.86 0.71 -5.70
CA GLY A 57 1.11 1.78 -5.03
C GLY A 57 -0.24 2.02 -5.70
N PHE A 58 -1.18 2.69 -5.02
CA PHE A 58 -2.47 3.02 -5.62
C PHE A 58 -2.27 4.04 -6.75
N THR A 59 -3.04 3.90 -7.82
CA THR A 59 -3.12 4.92 -8.86
C THR A 59 -4.22 5.92 -8.55
N GLU A 60 -4.09 7.14 -9.10
CA GLU A 60 -5.19 8.11 -9.03
C GLU A 60 -6.49 7.55 -9.62
N ALA A 61 -6.39 6.69 -10.65
CA ALA A 61 -7.55 5.99 -11.21
C ALA A 61 -8.17 5.01 -10.20
N ASP A 62 -7.36 4.24 -9.47
CA ASP A 62 -7.86 3.36 -8.41
C ASP A 62 -8.59 4.14 -7.32
N LEU A 63 -8.02 5.28 -6.90
CA LEU A 63 -8.65 6.13 -5.89
C LEU A 63 -9.95 6.75 -6.42
N LYS A 64 -9.97 7.24 -7.66
CA LYS A 64 -11.20 7.74 -8.30
C LYS A 64 -12.26 6.66 -8.42
N ASP A 65 -11.87 5.42 -8.71
CA ASP A 65 -12.79 4.29 -8.75
C ASP A 65 -13.45 4.02 -7.39
N VAL A 66 -12.70 4.19 -6.29
CA VAL A 66 -13.24 4.12 -4.92
C VAL A 66 -14.22 5.27 -4.62
N LEU A 67 -14.04 6.44 -5.24
CA LEU A 67 -14.95 7.59 -5.09
C LEU A 67 -16.21 7.50 -5.94
N LYS A 68 -16.27 6.62 -6.94
CA LYS A 68 -17.46 6.49 -7.82
C LYS A 68 -18.70 6.16 -7.00
N GLY A 69 -19.78 6.91 -7.23
CA GLY A 69 -21.04 6.74 -6.51
C GLY A 69 -21.03 7.28 -5.08
N SER A 70 -19.94 7.93 -4.64
CA SER A 70 -19.91 8.73 -3.41
C SER A 70 -20.15 10.21 -3.71
N ASP A 71 -20.46 11.00 -2.69
CA ASP A 71 -20.57 12.46 -2.81
C ASP A 71 -19.24 13.15 -3.16
N LEU A 72 -18.13 12.40 -3.16
CA LEU A 72 -16.76 12.89 -3.37
C LEU A 72 -16.22 12.56 -4.78
N GLU A 73 -17.03 12.00 -5.68
CA GLU A 73 -16.61 11.61 -7.04
C GLU A 73 -16.01 12.78 -7.84
N LYS A 74 -16.43 14.01 -7.56
CA LYS A 74 -15.99 15.23 -8.25
C LYS A 74 -14.93 16.01 -7.47
N GLU A 75 -14.61 15.59 -6.25
CA GLU A 75 -13.65 16.27 -5.39
C GLU A 75 -12.22 15.94 -5.82
N ASP A 76 -11.29 16.83 -5.48
CA ASP A 76 -9.87 16.56 -5.69
C ASP A 76 -9.46 15.43 -4.73
N VAL A 77 -8.98 14.33 -5.31
CA VAL A 77 -8.49 13.15 -4.58
C VAL A 77 -7.45 13.54 -3.53
N LYS A 78 -6.66 14.61 -3.75
CA LYS A 78 -5.67 15.16 -2.80
C LYS A 78 -6.27 15.64 -1.49
N ASN A 79 -7.54 16.05 -1.51
CA ASN A 79 -8.27 16.50 -0.33
C ASN A 79 -9.06 15.36 0.31
N VAL A 80 -8.94 14.13 -0.18
CA VAL A 80 -9.65 12.98 0.36
C VAL A 80 -8.70 12.11 1.17
N LEU A 81 -9.10 11.85 2.41
CA LEU A 81 -8.51 10.87 3.30
C LEU A 81 -9.17 9.51 3.06
N PHE A 82 -8.35 8.48 2.84
CA PHE A 82 -8.80 7.12 2.52
C PHE A 82 -8.52 6.17 3.68
N HIS A 83 -9.52 5.40 4.10
CA HIS A 83 -9.34 4.39 5.12
C HIS A 83 -8.92 3.06 4.48
N CYS A 84 -7.79 2.50 4.90
CA CYS A 84 -7.34 1.18 4.47
C CYS A 84 -8.12 0.10 5.22
N LYS A 85 -9.02 -0.62 4.54
CA LYS A 85 -9.80 -1.70 5.15
C LYS A 85 -8.98 -2.97 5.26
N ASN A 86 -8.29 -3.33 4.19
CA ASN A 86 -7.44 -4.50 4.07
C ASN A 86 -6.18 -4.12 3.27
N PRO A 87 -5.10 -4.92 3.33
CA PRO A 87 -3.97 -4.72 2.42
C PRO A 87 -4.48 -4.78 0.98
N GLY A 88 -4.39 -3.67 0.28
CA GLY A 88 -4.78 -3.55 -1.13
C GLY A 88 -6.14 -2.94 -1.38
N ASP A 89 -6.88 -2.63 -0.32
CA ASP A 89 -8.26 -2.17 -0.39
C ASP A 89 -8.46 -0.95 0.51
N VAL A 90 -8.70 0.20 -0.14
CA VAL A 90 -9.00 1.47 0.52
C VAL A 90 -10.46 1.86 0.26
N GLY A 91 -11.11 2.45 1.25
CA GLY A 91 -12.53 2.82 1.19
C GLY A 91 -12.89 3.86 2.24
N HIS A 92 -14.20 4.14 2.40
CA HIS A 92 -14.75 5.17 3.28
C HIS A 92 -14.05 6.53 3.14
N PRO A 93 -14.07 7.13 1.94
CA PRO A 93 -13.40 8.38 1.68
C PRO A 93 -13.99 9.51 2.53
N LYS A 94 -13.12 10.33 3.13
CA LYS A 94 -13.51 11.50 3.91
C LYS A 94 -12.90 12.75 3.31
N LEU A 95 -13.72 13.75 3.03
CA LEU A 95 -13.24 15.05 2.54
C LEU A 95 -12.57 15.82 3.69
N CYS A 96 -11.37 16.31 3.42
CA CYS A 96 -10.61 17.20 4.27
C CYS A 96 -10.59 18.60 3.64
N THR A 97 -11.41 19.50 4.17
CA THR A 97 -11.61 20.86 3.62
C THR A 97 -10.34 21.72 3.60
N SER A 98 -9.43 21.47 4.54
CA SER A 98 -8.11 22.14 4.67
C SER A 98 -6.95 21.25 4.21
N GLY A 99 -7.25 20.12 3.54
CA GLY A 99 -6.28 19.15 3.07
C GLY A 99 -5.96 18.05 4.08
N CYS A 100 -5.42 16.94 3.57
CA CYS A 100 -4.96 15.83 4.39
C CYS A 100 -3.57 16.12 4.96
N LYS A 101 -3.27 15.61 6.16
CA LYS A 101 -2.00 15.84 6.84
C LYS A 101 -1.37 14.54 7.33
N ASP A 102 -0.08 14.41 7.03
CA ASP A 102 0.76 13.33 7.52
C ASP A 102 1.00 13.45 9.03
N PRO A 103 0.94 12.35 9.77
CA PRO A 103 1.27 12.34 11.19
C PRO A 103 2.77 12.58 11.39
N ALA A 104 3.13 13.13 12.55
CA ALA A 104 4.54 13.42 12.89
C ALA A 104 5.40 12.15 13.10
N THR A 105 4.75 11.02 13.33
CA THR A 105 5.33 9.67 13.49
C THR A 105 4.49 8.69 12.69
N GLU A 106 5.03 7.51 12.37
CA GLU A 106 4.29 6.45 11.68
C GLU A 106 2.91 6.23 12.32
N GLY A 107 1.85 6.26 11.52
CA GLY A 107 0.50 6.12 12.05
C GLY A 107 -0.61 6.58 11.10
N SER A 108 -1.82 6.76 11.64
CA SER A 108 -3.01 7.13 10.87
C SER A 108 -2.94 8.60 10.50
N HIS A 109 -3.21 8.91 9.23
CA HIS A 109 -3.30 10.26 8.72
C HIS A 109 -4.64 10.88 9.13
N SER A 110 -4.72 12.20 9.10
CA SER A 110 -5.94 12.90 9.49
C SER A 110 -6.18 14.12 8.62
N CYS A 111 -7.43 14.56 8.52
CA CYS A 111 -7.72 15.87 7.97
C CYS A 111 -7.05 16.96 8.82
N SER A 112 -6.47 17.96 8.17
CA SER A 112 -6.06 19.17 8.87
C SER A 112 -7.30 19.78 9.56
N ALA A 113 -7.10 20.29 10.78
CA ALA A 113 -8.13 21.04 11.50
C ALA A 113 -8.27 22.46 10.93
#